data_AF-A0A242LPL4-F1
#
_entry.id   AF-A0A242LPL4-F1
#
_cell.length_a   1.000
_cell.length_b   1.000
_cell.length_c   1.000
_cell.angle_alpha   90.00
_cell.angle_beta   90.00
_cell.angle_gamma   90.00
#
_symmetry.space_group_name_H-M   'P 1'
#
loop_
_entity.id
_entity.type
_entity.pdbx_description
1 polymer ?
#
loop_
_entity_poly.entity_id
_entity_poly.type
_entity_poly.pdbx_seq_one_letter_code
_entity_poly.pdbx_strand_id
1 'polypeptide(L)'
;MEGNLIEKKQECKYTDTDVDRIVRQKLERWKKKNKAEITDFEQHKKTLSSYKRAVSIFLTHGLPFDADVMDCVVHQSLAITEKNAQAIVNYIASIGNQKSSLFK
;
A
#
# COMPACT_ATOMS: atom_id res chain seq x y z
N MET A 1 43.19 -49.99 33.77
CA MET A 1 41.98 -49.51 33.07
C MET A 1 42.33 -48.17 32.45
N GLU A 2 42.71 -48.18 31.19
CA GLU A 2 43.08 -46.98 30.44
C GLU A 2 41.81 -46.34 29.89
N GLY A 3 41.45 -45.17 30.44
CA GLY A 3 40.33 -44.38 29.96
C GLY A 3 40.71 -43.64 28.69
N ASN A 4 40.24 -44.11 27.55
CA ASN A 4 40.32 -43.38 26.29
C ASN A 4 39.39 -42.15 26.36
N LEU A 5 39.97 -40.99 26.64
CA LEU A 5 39.34 -39.69 26.42
C LEU A 5 39.27 -39.45 24.90
N ILE A 6 38.12 -39.77 24.31
CA ILE A 6 37.81 -39.37 22.93
C ILE A 6 37.57 -37.85 22.94
N GLU A 7 38.62 -37.09 22.65
CA GLU A 7 38.51 -35.67 22.31
C GLU A 7 37.63 -35.52 21.06
N LYS A 8 36.35 -35.21 21.26
CA LYS A 8 35.49 -34.71 20.18
C LYS A 8 36.03 -33.35 19.77
N LYS A 9 36.91 -33.33 18.76
CA LYS A 9 37.25 -32.10 18.03
C LYS A 9 35.95 -31.54 17.47
N GLN A 10 35.43 -30.50 18.12
CA GLN A 10 34.33 -29.72 17.61
C GLN A 10 34.90 -28.91 16.44
N GLU A 11 34.86 -29.48 15.25
CA GLU A 11 35.29 -28.80 14.03
C GLU A 11 34.43 -27.55 13.87
N CYS A 12 35.04 -26.38 14.13
CA CYS A 12 34.37 -25.11 13.94
C CYS A 12 34.08 -24.96 12.45
N LYS A 13 32.81 -25.09 12.08
CA LYS A 13 32.35 -25.21 10.69
C LYS A 13 32.45 -23.90 9.91
N TYR A 14 32.71 -22.79 10.59
CA TYR A 14 32.75 -21.44 10.03
C TYR A 14 33.84 -20.61 10.70
N THR A 15 34.59 -19.86 9.90
CA THR A 15 35.51 -18.85 10.43
C THR A 15 34.73 -17.59 10.85
N ASP A 16 35.31 -16.73 11.69
CA ASP A 16 34.69 -15.45 12.06
C ASP A 16 34.35 -14.59 10.82
N THR A 17 35.19 -14.68 9.79
CA THR A 17 34.95 -14.03 8.49
C THR A 17 33.74 -14.62 7.76
N ASP A 18 33.51 -15.93 7.86
CA ASP A 18 32.31 -16.57 7.31
C ASP A 18 31.05 -16.13 8.05
N VAL A 19 31.12 -16.04 9.38
CA VAL A 19 30.02 -15.56 10.21
C VAL A 19 29.66 -14.11 9.83
N ASP A 20 30.65 -13.22 9.73
CA ASP A 20 30.44 -11.83 9.31
C ASP A 20 29.81 -11.73 7.92
N ARG A 21 30.28 -12.53 6.97
CA ARG A 21 29.73 -12.60 5.61
C ARG A 21 28.28 -13.07 5.64
N ILE A 22 27.95 -14.12 6.40
CA ILE A 22 26.60 -14.64 6.55
C ILE A 22 25.67 -13.60 7.19
N VAL A 23 26.13 -12.93 8.23
CA VAL A 23 25.37 -11.88 8.92
C VAL A 23 25.06 -10.72 7.96
N ARG A 24 26.04 -10.22 7.20
CA ARG A 24 25.80 -9.17 6.21
C ARG A 24 24.82 -9.61 5.13
N GLN A 25 24.97 -10.82 4.58
CA GLN A 25 24.04 -11.33 3.56
C GLN A 25 22.60 -11.47 4.09
N LYS A 26 22.45 -11.96 5.33
CA LYS A 26 21.13 -12.06 5.97
C LYS A 26 20.54 -10.67 6.24
N LEU A 27 21.35 -9.72 6.71
CA LEU A 27 20.93 -8.35 6.95
C LEU A 27 20.43 -7.67 5.67
N GLU A 28 21.16 -7.79 4.56
CA GLU A 28 20.75 -7.20 3.28
C GLU A 28 19.48 -7.86 2.72
N ARG A 29 19.35 -9.19 2.84
CA ARG A 29 18.10 -9.88 2.47
C ARG A 29 16.92 -9.42 3.32
N TRP A 30 17.12 -9.27 4.63
CA TRP A 30 16.10 -8.77 5.54
C TRP A 30 15.69 -7.34 5.20
N LYS A 31 16.64 -6.42 5.01
CA LYS A 31 16.37 -5.04 4.59
C LYS A 31 15.57 -4.98 3.30
N LYS A 32 15.94 -5.78 2.29
CA LYS A 32 15.24 -5.84 1.00
C LYS A 32 13.80 -6.32 1.17
N LYS A 33 13.58 -7.38 1.95
CA LYS A 33 12.24 -7.90 2.25
C LYS A 33 11.41 -6.87 3.00
N ASN A 34 11.97 -6.27 4.05
CA ASN A 34 11.27 -5.31 4.90
C ASN A 34 10.89 -4.03 4.13
N LYS A 35 11.76 -3.55 3.22
CA LYS A 35 11.46 -2.40 2.35
C LYS A 35 10.27 -2.68 1.42
N ALA A 36 10.18 -3.88 0.85
CA ALA A 36 9.05 -4.26 0.00
C ALA A 36 7.75 -4.31 0.81
N GLU A 37 7.76 -4.97 1.98
CA GLU A 37 6.58 -5.09 2.85
C GLU A 37 6.06 -3.73 3.34
N ILE A 38 6.96 -2.81 3.72
CA ILE A 38 6.59 -1.43 4.10
C ILE A 38 5.97 -0.68 2.92
N THR A 39 6.52 -0.85 1.71
CA THR A 39 6.02 -0.17 0.51
C THR A 39 4.60 -0.62 0.18
N ASP A 40 4.33 -1.94 0.24
CA ASP A 40 3.00 -2.49 0.01
C ASP A 40 2.01 -2.01 1.08
N PHE A 41 2.40 -2.03 2.35
CA PHE A 41 1.56 -1.54 3.44
C PHE A 41 1.21 -0.05 3.30
N GLU A 42 2.19 0.78 2.98
CA GLU A 42 1.97 2.21 2.74
C GLU A 42 1.07 2.45 1.52
N GLN A 43 1.24 1.67 0.45
CA GLN A 43 0.43 1.75 -0.75
C GLN A 43 -1.03 1.37 -0.44
N HIS A 44 -1.27 0.27 0.26
CA HIS A 44 -2.61 -0.12 0.71
C HIS A 44 -3.26 0.93 1.61
N LYS A 45 -2.49 1.52 2.55
CA LYS A 45 -2.99 2.57 3.45
C LYS A 45 -3.38 3.84 2.68
N LYS A 46 -2.58 4.24 1.68
CA LYS A 46 -2.86 5.40 0.82
C LYS A 46 -4.13 5.17 -0.01
N THR A 47 -4.26 4.02 -0.66
CA THR A 47 -5.46 3.66 -1.43
C THR A 47 -6.72 3.63 -0.56
N LEU A 48 -6.64 3.09 0.66
CA LEU A 48 -7.77 3.11 1.60
C LEU A 48 -8.17 4.53 2.01
N SER A 49 -7.18 5.41 2.23
CA SER A 49 -7.45 6.83 2.55
C SER A 49 -8.14 7.54 1.38
N SER A 50 -7.67 7.31 0.15
CA SER A 50 -8.29 7.84 -1.06
C SER A 50 -9.72 7.33 -1.24
N TYR A 51 -9.96 6.03 -1.04
CA TYR A 51 -11.29 5.44 -1.13
C TYR A 51 -12.26 6.08 -0.12
N LYS A 52 -11.86 6.19 1.15
CA LYS A 52 -12.66 6.86 2.19
C LYS A 52 -12.98 8.30 1.82
N ARG A 53 -12.03 9.01 1.21
CA ARG A 53 -12.21 10.40 0.79
C ARG A 53 -13.21 10.52 -0.37
N ALA A 54 -13.10 9.67 -1.38
CA ALA A 54 -14.05 9.63 -2.50
C ALA A 54 -15.48 9.35 -1.99
N VAL A 55 -15.65 8.32 -1.16
CA VAL A 55 -16.94 7.98 -0.53
C VAL A 55 -17.52 9.17 0.23
N SER A 56 -16.71 9.85 1.06
CA SER A 56 -17.15 11.02 1.80
C SER A 56 -17.66 12.12 0.87
N ILE A 57 -16.97 12.40 -0.23
CA ILE A 57 -17.38 13.44 -1.18
C ILE A 57 -18.73 13.09 -1.81
N PHE A 58 -18.91 11.85 -2.26
CA PHE A 58 -20.15 11.41 -2.90
C PHE A 58 -21.33 11.44 -1.90
N LEU A 59 -21.13 10.94 -0.68
CA LEU A 59 -22.16 10.99 0.37
C LEU A 59 -22.54 12.43 0.74
N THR A 60 -21.56 13.34 0.87
CA THR A 60 -21.83 14.76 1.15
C THR A 60 -22.68 15.42 0.06
N HIS A 61 -22.54 15.00 -1.20
CA HIS A 61 -23.32 15.52 -2.32
C HIS A 61 -24.56 14.67 -2.65
N GLY A 62 -24.88 13.66 -1.83
CA GLY A 62 -26.04 12.79 -2.04
C GLY A 62 -25.96 11.94 -3.32
N LEU A 63 -24.75 11.67 -3.82
CA LEU A 63 -24.54 10.92 -5.05
C LEU A 63 -24.42 9.41 -4.78
N PRO A 64 -25.10 8.56 -5.56
CA PRO A 64 -24.87 7.13 -5.51
C PRO A 64 -23.49 6.79 -6.07
N PHE A 65 -22.91 5.71 -5.58
CA PHE A 65 -21.68 5.13 -6.10
C PHE A 65 -21.67 3.62 -5.87
N ASP A 66 -20.98 2.90 -6.74
CA ASP A 66 -20.69 1.48 -6.64
C ASP A 66 -19.18 1.26 -6.77
N ALA A 67 -18.76 -0.01 -6.84
CA ALA A 67 -17.37 -0.39 -6.98
C ALA A 67 -16.75 0.15 -8.27
N ASP A 68 -17.46 0.07 -9.40
CA ASP A 68 -16.95 0.48 -10.71
C ASP A 68 -16.72 1.99 -10.78
N VAL A 69 -17.65 2.77 -10.23
CA VAL A 69 -17.49 4.23 -10.08
C VAL A 69 -16.29 4.55 -9.20
N MET A 70 -16.13 3.85 -8.07
CA MET A 70 -15.02 4.08 -7.16
C MET A 70 -13.67 3.69 -7.76
N ASP A 71 -13.60 2.63 -8.55
CA ASP A 71 -12.38 2.22 -9.26
C ASP A 71 -11.91 3.27 -10.29
N CYS A 72 -12.84 4.02 -10.88
CA CYS A 72 -12.50 5.12 -11.79
C CYS A 72 -12.05 6.40 -11.06
N VAL A 73 -12.50 6.59 -9.82
CA VAL A 73 -12.28 7.81 -9.04
C VAL A 73 -11.04 7.70 -8.16
N VAL A 74 -10.84 6.54 -7.54
CA VAL A 74 -9.83 6.31 -6.51
C VAL A 74 -8.46 6.15 -7.14
N HIS A 75 -7.56 7.04 -6.75
CA HIS A 75 -6.16 7.00 -7.13
C HIS A 75 -5.28 6.85 -5.88
N GLN A 76 -4.04 6.37 -6.04
CA GLN A 76 -3.06 6.32 -4.93
C GLN A 76 -2.77 7.69 -4.31
N SER A 77 -3.03 8.77 -5.06
CA SER A 77 -2.89 10.14 -4.59
C SER A 77 -4.24 10.68 -4.16
N LEU A 78 -4.29 11.18 -2.93
CA LEU A 78 -5.48 11.80 -2.36
C LEU A 78 -5.95 12.98 -3.21
N ALA A 79 -5.03 13.85 -3.64
CA ALA A 79 -5.34 15.04 -4.43
C ALA A 79 -5.95 14.70 -5.80
N ILE A 80 -5.47 13.64 -6.44
CA ILE A 80 -6.04 13.16 -7.72
C ILE A 80 -7.45 12.59 -7.48
N THR A 81 -7.62 11.82 -6.40
CA THR A 81 -8.92 11.26 -6.02
C THR A 81 -9.95 12.36 -5.75
N GLU A 82 -9.58 13.41 -5.01
CA GLU A 82 -10.45 14.56 -4.77
C GLU A 82 -10.82 15.28 -6.06
N LYS A 83 -9.85 15.50 -6.95
CA LYS A 83 -10.09 16.13 -8.26
C LYS A 83 -11.05 15.31 -9.11
N ASN A 84 -10.88 13.99 -9.15
CA ASN A 84 -11.74 13.07 -9.90
C ASN A 84 -13.17 13.06 -9.34
N ALA A 85 -13.31 12.92 -8.02
CA ALA A 85 -14.61 12.94 -7.35
C ALA A 85 -15.35 14.27 -7.58
N GLN A 86 -14.64 15.40 -7.44
CA GLN A 86 -15.23 16.71 -7.65
C GLN A 86 -15.62 16.95 -9.12
N ALA A 87 -14.88 16.39 -10.08
CA ALA A 87 -15.23 16.49 -11.49
C ALA A 87 -16.58 15.82 -11.78
N ILE A 88 -16.84 14.64 -11.19
CA ILE A 88 -18.12 13.94 -11.31
C ILE A 88 -19.25 14.75 -10.65
N VAL A 89 -19.02 15.24 -9.44
CA VAL A 89 -19.99 16.10 -8.73
C VAL A 89 -20.37 17.32 -9.59
N ASN A 90 -19.38 18.03 -10.12
CA ASN A 90 -19.59 19.22 -10.94
C ASN A 90 -20.31 18.88 -12.25
N TYR A 91 -19.99 17.74 -12.87
CA TYR A 91 -20.65 17.28 -14.08
C TYR A 91 -22.15 17.01 -13.82
N ILE A 92 -22.48 16.25 -12.77
CA ILE A 92 -23.88 15.96 -12.42
C ILE A 92 -24.65 17.23 -12.09
N ALA A 93 -24.04 18.15 -11.31
CA ALA A 93 -24.64 19.45 -11.01
C ALA A 93 -24.92 20.27 -12.28
N SER A 94 -24.03 20.22 -13.28
CA SER A 94 -24.22 20.93 -14.55
C SER A 94 -25.38 20.37 -15.38
N ILE A 95 -25.60 19.04 -15.37
CA ILE A 95 -26.76 18.41 -16.02
C ILE A 95 -28.07 18.83 -15.35
N GLY A 96 -28.10 18.87 -14.00
CA GLY A 96 -29.28 19.29 -13.25
C GLY A 96 -29.72 20.71 -13.59
N ASN A 97 -28.76 21.62 -13.77
CA ASN A 97 -29.02 23.02 -14.13
C ASN A 97 -29.41 23.20 -15.61
N GLN A 98 -28.97 22.35 -16.53
CA GLN A 98 -29.42 22.40 -17.93
C GLN A 98 -30.87 21.95 -18.10
N LYS A 99 -31.34 20.99 -17.29
CA LYS A 99 -32.75 20.57 -17.33
C LYS A 99 -33.70 21.68 -16.90
N SER A 100 -33.32 22.56 -15.97
CA SER A 100 -34.18 23.66 -15.52
C SER A 100 -34.24 24.85 -16.49
N SER A 101 -33.27 24.99 -17.42
CA SER A 101 -33.28 26.04 -18.44
C SER A 101 -34.06 25.68 -19.71
N LEU A 102 -34.38 24.39 -19.92
CA LEU A 102 -35.12 23.90 -21.08
C LEU A 102 -36.65 23.99 -20.92
N PHE A 103 -37.13 24.36 -19.73
CA PHE A 103 -38.56 24.53 -19.42
C PHE A 103 -38.94 25.99 -19.12
N LYS A 104 -38.18 26.96 -19.62
CA LYS A 104 -38.50 28.39 -19.55
C LYS A 104 -38.87 28.95 -20.91
#